data_AF-A0A534XS86-F1
#
_entry.id   AF-A0A534XS86-F1
#
_cell.length_a   1.000
_cell.length_b   1.000
_cell.length_c   1.000
_cell.angle_alpha   90.00
_cell.angle_beta   90.00
_cell.angle_gamma   90.00
#
_symmetry.space_group_name_H-M   'P 1'
#
loop_
_entity.id
_entity.type
_entity.pdbx_description
1 polymer ?
#
loop_
_entity_poly.entity_id
_entity_poly.type
_entity_poly.pdbx_seq_one_letter_code
_entity_poly.pdbx_strand_id
1 'polypeptide(L)'
;MTRIARVAGFAGCVLAASLIGTDAAQADSAGQCSALTRAPNADTKITSATLMTATATLPEYCNVQGNIGPGTIGFVVQLPTKWKAAPKQADDD
;
A
#
# COMPACT_ATOMS: atom_id res chain seq x y z
N MET A 1 61.12 18.21 2.05
CA MET A 1 60.24 19.23 2.65
C MET A 1 58.81 18.73 2.54
N THR A 2 58.27 18.12 3.59
CA THR A 2 56.96 17.44 3.55
C THR A 2 56.11 17.96 4.69
N ARG A 3 55.10 18.78 4.38
CA ARG A 3 54.11 19.26 5.36
C ARG A 3 52.93 18.28 5.36
N ILE A 4 52.81 17.51 6.44
CA ILE A 4 51.67 16.64 6.70
C ILE A 4 50.55 17.51 7.29
N ALA A 5 49.51 17.76 6.50
CA ALA A 5 48.29 18.41 6.97
C ALA A 5 47.41 17.37 7.69
N ARG A 6 47.05 17.66 8.93
CA ARG A 6 46.11 16.87 9.74
C ARG A 6 44.69 17.09 9.19
N VAL A 7 44.09 16.06 8.62
CA VAL A 7 42.66 16.04 8.30
C VAL A 7 41.91 15.76 9.60
N ALA A 8 41.43 16.82 10.24
CA ALA A 8 40.51 16.75 11.35
C ALA A 8 39.07 16.69 10.81
N GLY A 9 38.33 15.67 11.24
CA GLY A 9 36.88 15.75 11.45
C GLY A 9 36.00 15.93 10.20
N PHE A 10 35.56 14.83 9.62
CA PHE A 10 34.22 14.74 9.08
C PHE A 10 33.62 13.40 9.51
N ALA A 11 33.23 13.34 10.78
CA ALA A 11 32.23 12.38 11.25
C ALA A 11 30.87 12.83 10.70
N GLY A 12 30.67 12.66 9.40
CA GLY A 12 29.43 12.93 8.70
C GLY A 12 28.77 11.61 8.38
N CYS A 13 27.82 11.19 9.21
CA CYS A 13 26.90 10.10 8.92
C CYS A 13 26.30 10.27 7.53
N VAL A 14 26.76 9.53 6.54
CA VAL A 14 25.97 9.29 5.33
C VAL A 14 24.99 8.20 5.72
N LEU A 15 23.83 8.64 6.23
CA LEU A 15 22.69 7.79 6.55
C LEU A 15 22.42 6.87 5.37
N ALA A 16 22.30 5.58 5.70
CA ALA A 16 21.77 4.55 4.82
C ALA A 16 20.50 5.08 4.15
N ALA A 17 20.53 5.17 2.82
CA ALA A 17 19.35 5.43 2.02
C ALA A 17 18.38 4.28 2.28
N SER A 18 17.42 4.53 3.16
CA SER A 18 16.30 3.64 3.46
C SER A 18 15.63 3.27 2.14
N LEU A 19 15.71 2.01 1.76
CA LEU A 19 14.83 1.38 0.78
C LEU A 19 13.42 1.44 1.39
N ILE A 20 12.72 2.57 1.21
CA ILE A 20 11.30 2.65 1.52
C ILE A 20 10.61 1.91 0.37
N GLY A 21 10.56 0.59 0.46
CA GLY A 21 9.63 -0.18 -0.35
C GLY A 21 8.25 0.35 -0.01
N THR A 22 7.58 0.97 -0.98
CA THR A 22 6.13 1.11 -0.94
C THR A 22 5.57 -0.30 -1.04
N ASP A 23 5.43 -0.98 0.09
CA ASP A 23 4.68 -2.22 0.16
C ASP A 23 3.27 -1.89 -0.34
N ALA A 24 2.98 -2.30 -1.58
CA ALA A 24 1.64 -2.21 -2.12
C ALA A 24 0.73 -2.95 -1.14
N ALA A 25 -0.21 -2.23 -0.52
CA ALA A 25 -1.11 -2.81 0.45
C ALA A 25 -2.04 -3.79 -0.29
N GLN A 26 -1.83 -5.09 -0.11
CA GLN A 26 -2.63 -6.15 -0.73
C GLN A 26 -3.78 -6.56 0.21
N ALA A 27 -4.82 -7.18 -0.34
CA ALA A 27 -5.86 -7.82 0.45
C ALA A 27 -5.51 -9.26 0.86
N ASP A 28 -4.23 -9.65 0.89
CA ASP A 28 -3.81 -11.06 1.03
C ASP A 28 -3.85 -11.57 2.48
N SER A 29 -3.81 -10.66 3.47
CA SER A 29 -3.85 -11.00 4.90
C SER A 29 -4.55 -9.93 5.73
N ALA A 30 -4.90 -10.23 6.98
CA ALA A 30 -5.54 -9.29 7.90
C ALA A 30 -4.73 -7.98 8.07
N GLY A 31 -3.41 -8.11 8.27
CA GLY A 31 -2.53 -6.96 8.47
C GLY A 31 -2.43 -6.08 7.22
N GLN A 32 -2.38 -6.69 6.04
CA GLN A 32 -2.35 -5.92 4.79
C GLN A 32 -3.73 -5.34 4.44
N CYS A 33 -4.83 -6.05 4.71
CA CYS A 33 -6.19 -5.52 4.61
C CYS A 33 -6.35 -4.22 5.40
N SER A 34 -5.94 -4.21 6.68
CA SER A 34 -5.99 -2.99 7.49
C SER A 34 -5.04 -1.88 6.99
N ALA A 35 -3.92 -2.25 6.34
CA ALA A 35 -2.98 -1.29 5.78
C ALA A 35 -3.53 -0.54 4.54
N LEU A 36 -4.56 -1.05 3.86
CA LEU A 36 -5.20 -0.34 2.74
C LEU A 36 -5.74 1.03 3.14
N THR A 37 -6.13 1.22 4.40
CA THR A 37 -6.56 2.54 4.91
C THR A 37 -5.48 3.62 4.79
N ARG A 38 -4.20 3.22 4.70
CA ARG A 38 -3.05 4.11 4.53
C ARG A 38 -2.56 4.19 3.09
N ALA A 39 -3.21 3.49 2.15
CA ALA A 39 -2.80 3.50 0.76
C ALA A 39 -2.91 4.91 0.17
N PRO A 40 -1.82 5.47 -0.37
CA PRO A 40 -1.85 6.81 -0.95
C PRO A 40 -2.63 6.77 -2.26
N ASN A 41 -3.69 7.55 -2.36
CA ASN A 41 -4.41 7.82 -3.61
C ASN A 41 -4.82 9.29 -3.65
N ALA A 42 -4.58 9.96 -4.78
CA ALA A 42 -4.81 11.39 -4.92
C ALA A 42 -6.31 11.75 -4.84
N ASP A 43 -7.15 10.91 -5.43
CA ASP A 43 -8.59 11.18 -5.57
C ASP A 43 -9.46 10.21 -4.79
N THR A 44 -8.89 9.29 -4.01
CA THR A 44 -9.68 8.33 -3.23
C THR A 44 -9.26 8.32 -1.78
N LYS A 45 -10.25 8.30 -0.90
CA LYS A 45 -10.05 8.17 0.54
C LYS A 45 -10.71 6.89 1.02
N ILE A 46 -9.91 5.94 1.46
CA ILE A 46 -10.39 4.72 2.11
C ILE A 46 -10.77 5.07 3.55
N THR A 47 -12.03 4.84 3.91
CA THR A 47 -12.57 5.12 5.25
C THR A 47 -12.48 3.90 6.15
N SER A 48 -12.57 2.69 5.57
CA SER A 48 -12.48 1.44 6.32
C SER A 48 -11.95 0.32 5.44
N ALA A 49 -11.18 -0.59 6.05
CA ALA A 49 -10.78 -1.85 5.44
C ALA A 49 -10.79 -2.95 6.52
N THR A 50 -11.68 -3.93 6.35
CA THR A 50 -11.93 -4.97 7.35
C THR A 50 -11.87 -6.34 6.71
N LEU A 51 -11.10 -7.26 7.30
CA LEU A 51 -11.07 -8.64 6.86
C LEU A 51 -12.35 -9.35 7.32
N MET A 52 -13.06 -9.93 6.38
CA MET A 52 -14.25 -10.75 6.61
C MET A 52 -13.85 -12.22 6.49
N THR A 53 -14.04 -12.99 7.56
CA THR A 53 -13.75 -14.43 7.55
C THR A 53 -14.68 -15.15 6.58
N ALA A 54 -14.20 -16.26 6.02
CA ALA A 54 -15.01 -17.11 5.16
C ALA A 54 -16.31 -17.55 5.86
N THR A 55 -17.39 -17.61 5.08
CA THR A 55 -18.69 -18.14 5.48
C THR A 55 -19.05 -19.34 4.59
N ALA A 56 -20.20 -19.97 4.83
CA ALA A 56 -20.66 -21.07 3.99
C ALA A 56 -20.91 -20.67 2.52
N THR A 57 -21.17 -19.39 2.25
CA THR A 57 -21.55 -18.89 0.93
C THR A 57 -20.49 -18.00 0.28
N LEU A 58 -19.63 -17.35 1.06
CA LEU A 58 -18.56 -16.49 0.57
C LEU A 58 -17.19 -16.93 1.11
N PRO A 59 -16.14 -16.94 0.27
CA PRO A 59 -14.77 -17.10 0.74
C PRO A 59 -14.33 -15.90 1.59
N GLU A 60 -13.14 -15.97 2.18
CA GLU A 60 -12.55 -14.84 2.91
C GLU A 60 -12.23 -13.67 1.96
N TYR A 61 -12.56 -12.45 2.40
CA TYR A 61 -12.31 -11.23 1.62
C TYR A 61 -12.05 -10.02 2.52
N CYS A 62 -11.28 -9.06 2.03
CA CYS A 62 -11.15 -7.74 2.61
C CYS A 62 -12.26 -6.82 2.08
N ASN A 63 -13.12 -6.33 2.97
CA ASN A 63 -14.14 -5.34 2.65
C ASN A 63 -13.57 -3.93 2.77
N VAL A 64 -13.42 -3.23 1.65
CA VAL A 64 -12.86 -1.88 1.57
C VAL A 64 -13.97 -0.90 1.27
N GLN A 65 -14.05 0.17 2.04
CA GLN A 65 -15.02 1.24 1.87
C GLN A 65 -14.30 2.57 1.79
N GLY A 66 -14.84 3.48 1.01
CA GLY A 66 -14.25 4.80 0.87
C GLY A 66 -15.07 5.72 -0.01
N ASN A 67 -14.43 6.83 -0.38
CA ASN A 67 -15.02 7.84 -1.24
C ASN A 67 -14.05 8.24 -2.35
N ILE A 68 -14.61 8.65 -3.49
CA ILE A 68 -13.88 9.18 -4.65
C ILE A 68 -14.15 10.69 -4.76
N GLY A 69 -13.13 11.46 -5.13
CA GLY A 69 -13.16 12.91 -5.28
C GLY A 69 -13.37 13.64 -3.95
N PRO A 70 -14.15 14.74 -3.92
CA PRO A 70 -14.41 15.53 -2.70
C PRO A 70 -15.35 14.83 -1.70
N GLY A 71 -15.49 13.50 -1.79
CA GLY A 71 -16.34 12.71 -0.90
C GLY A 71 -17.73 12.38 -1.44
N THR A 72 -18.07 12.82 -2.65
CA THR A 72 -19.44 12.75 -3.20
C THR A 72 -19.85 11.36 -3.68
N ILE A 73 -18.89 10.50 -4.04
CA ILE A 73 -19.16 9.14 -4.51
C ILE A 73 -18.59 8.16 -3.48
N GLY A 74 -19.47 7.45 -2.79
CA GLY A 74 -19.08 6.34 -1.92
C GLY A 74 -18.85 5.05 -2.72
N PHE A 75 -17.87 4.26 -2.32
CA PHE A 75 -17.61 2.95 -2.90
C PHE A 75 -17.45 1.87 -1.83
N VAL A 76 -17.77 0.64 -2.23
CA VAL A 76 -17.49 -0.58 -1.48
C VAL A 76 -16.89 -1.59 -2.45
N VAL A 77 -15.75 -2.16 -2.09
CA VAL A 77 -15.07 -3.20 -2.89
C VAL A 77 -14.76 -4.39 -1.99
N GLN A 78 -15.09 -5.58 -2.46
CA GLN A 78 -14.79 -6.84 -1.80
C GLN A 78 -13.59 -7.47 -2.50
N LEU A 79 -12.42 -7.39 -1.88
CA LEU A 79 -11.17 -7.93 -2.42
C LEU A 79 -10.94 -9.32 -1.83
N PRO A 80 -11.03 -10.41 -2.62
CA PRO A 80 -10.78 -11.75 -2.08
C PRO A 80 -9.33 -11.88 -1.62
N THR A 81 -9.07 -12.65 -0.55
CA THR A 81 -7.69 -12.92 -0.14
C THR A 81 -6.99 -13.86 -1.13
N LYS A 82 -7.76 -14.71 -1.81
CA LYS A 82 -7.29 -15.56 -2.91
C LYS A 82 -7.72 -15.01 -4.26
N TRP A 83 -6.83 -14.30 -4.93
CA TRP A 83 -7.08 -13.75 -6.27
C TRP A 83 -6.98 -14.84 -7.33
N LYS A 84 -8.02 -14.95 -8.17
CA LYS A 84 -7.88 -15.52 -9.50
C LYS A 84 -7.39 -14.37 -10.39
N ALA A 85 -6.37 -14.59 -11.21
CA ALA A 85 -5.90 -13.55 -12.12
C ALA A 85 -7.08 -13.00 -12.92
N ALA A 86 -7.30 -11.69 -12.87
CA ALA A 86 -8.33 -11.05 -13.68
C ALA A 86 -7.97 -11.24 -15.16
N PRO A 87 -8.97 -11.45 -16.04
CA PRO A 87 -8.71 -11.34 -17.48
C PRO A 87 -8.07 -9.98 -17.74
N LYS A 88 -6.99 -9.95 -18.53
CA LYS A 88 -6.40 -8.68 -18.95
C LYS A 88 -7.51 -7.88 -19.64
N GLN A 89 -7.74 -6.65 -19.17
CA GLN A 89 -8.58 -5.70 -19.89
C GLN A 89 -8.00 -5.59 -21.30
N ALA A 90 -8.79 -5.85 -22.33
CA ALA A 90 -8.38 -5.57 -23.69
C ALA A 90 -8.31 -4.04 -23.81
N ASP A 91 -7.11 -3.50 -23.88
CA ASP A 91 -6.89 -2.13 -24.30
C ASP A 91 -7.35 -2.05 -25.77
N ASP A 92 -8.51 -1.43 -26.02
CA ASP A 92 -8.99 -1.08 -27.37
C ASP A 92 -8.04 0.00 -27.93
N ASP A 93 -7.34 -0.36 -29.01
CA ASP A 93 -6.40 0.46 -29.80
C ASP A 93 -7.10 1.64 -30.52
#